data_AF-A0A2E9U562-F1
#
_entry.id   AF-A0A2E9U562-F1
#
_cell.length_a   1.000
_cell.length_b   1.000
_cell.length_c   1.000
_cell.angle_alpha   90.00
_cell.angle_beta   90.00
_cell.angle_gamma   90.00
#
_symmetry.space_group_name_H-M   'P 1'
#
loop_
_entity.id
_entity.type
_entity.pdbx_description
1 polymer ?
#
loop_
_entity_poly.entity_id
_entity_poly.type
_entity_poly.pdbx_seq_one_letter_code
_entity_poly.pdbx_strand_id
1 'polypeptide(L)'
;MKKNWKYEIARDSMAFGSILFYLIVIVRSLIGEYLVFVYQLLISLAVLIISYFIVKNTNHHIARAFVILIFTSLFYKDNFFTFFAALLWIFMIGAAFYMKENKKSIFKGIVLGTVAALVGYYLSLVVG
;
A
#
# COMPACT_ATOMS: atom_id res chain seq x y z
N MET A 1 -5.46 3.57 32.32
CA MET A 1 -4.48 3.62 31.21
C MET A 1 -4.35 5.06 30.74
N LYS A 2 -3.16 5.69 30.82
CA LYS A 2 -2.94 6.97 30.13
C LYS A 2 -3.03 6.71 28.62
N LYS A 3 -4.12 7.13 28.00
CA LYS A 3 -4.39 7.02 26.57
C LYS A 3 -3.28 7.76 25.83
N ASN A 4 -2.30 7.03 25.30
CA ASN A 4 -1.21 7.66 24.55
C ASN A 4 -1.74 7.94 23.15
N TRP A 5 -2.40 9.08 22.99
CA TRP A 5 -3.01 9.54 21.73
C TRP A 5 -2.06 9.44 20.53
N LYS A 6 -0.75 9.64 20.72
CA LYS A 6 0.27 9.46 19.67
C LYS A 6 0.34 8.03 19.15
N TYR A 7 0.18 7.05 20.04
CA TYR A 7 0.16 5.63 19.67
C TYR A 7 -1.13 5.26 18.93
N GLU A 8 -2.27 5.83 19.31
CA GLU A 8 -3.52 5.63 18.58
C GLU A 8 -3.43 6.20 17.16
N ILE A 9 -2.89 7.41 17.00
CA ILE A 9 -2.64 8.00 15.68
C ILE A 9 -1.70 7.12 14.85
N ALA A 10 -0.63 6.59 15.44
CA ALA A 10 0.29 5.70 14.73
C ALA A 10 -0.41 4.41 14.27
N ARG A 11 -1.21 3.79 15.14
CA ARG A 11 -2.00 2.60 14.81
C ARG A 11 -3.00 2.87 13.69
N ASP A 12 -3.72 3.99 13.77
CA ASP A 12 -4.75 4.34 12.79
C ASP A 12 -4.10 4.71 11.46
N SER A 13 -2.91 5.34 11.48
CA SER A 13 -2.10 5.55 10.28
C SER A 13 -1.73 4.23 9.60
N MET A 14 -1.32 3.21 10.38
CA MET A 14 -1.02 1.88 9.84
C MET A 14 -2.25 1.19 9.20
N ALA A 15 -3.46 1.60 9.55
CA ALA A 15 -4.70 1.06 8.97
C ALA A 15 -4.89 1.45 7.50
N PHE A 16 -4.26 2.53 7.01
CA PHE A 16 -4.23 2.85 5.57
C PHE A 16 -3.53 1.78 4.74
N GLY A 17 -2.66 0.96 5.36
CA GLY A 17 -2.05 -0.21 4.73
C GLY A 17 -2.81 -1.51 4.98
N SER A 18 -3.97 -1.48 5.62
CA SER A 18 -4.75 -2.68 5.91
C SER A 18 -5.30 -3.31 4.63
N ILE A 19 -5.58 -4.61 4.70
CA ILE A 19 -6.23 -5.31 3.59
C ILE A 19 -7.64 -4.74 3.34
N LEU A 20 -8.35 -4.33 4.39
CA LEU A 20 -9.69 -3.75 4.28
C LEU A 20 -9.66 -2.43 3.50
N PHE A 21 -8.72 -1.54 3.81
CA PHE A 21 -8.56 -0.29 3.06
C PHE A 21 -8.23 -0.57 1.59
N TYR A 22 -7.34 -1.52 1.32
CA TYR A 22 -7.00 -1.94 -0.04
C TYR A 22 -8.21 -2.45 -0.84
N LEU A 23 -9.07 -3.27 -0.22
CA LEU A 23 -10.29 -3.77 -0.84
C LEU A 23 -11.31 -2.67 -1.11
N ILE A 24 -11.44 -1.69 -0.20
CA ILE A 24 -12.31 -0.52 -0.42
C ILE A 24 -11.86 0.26 -1.67
N VAL A 25 -10.55 0.44 -1.88
CA VAL A 25 -10.02 1.11 -3.08
C VAL A 25 -10.38 0.33 -4.34
N ILE A 26 -10.26 -1.01 -4.34
CA ILE A 26 -10.68 -1.85 -5.47
C ILE A 26 -12.18 -1.69 -5.76
N VAL A 27 -13.03 -1.87 -4.76
CA VAL A 27 -14.50 -1.80 -4.93
C VAL A 27 -14.92 -0.43 -5.42
N ARG A 28 -14.35 0.65 -4.88
CA ARG A 28 -14.64 2.02 -5.33
C ARG A 28 -14.27 2.22 -6.80
N SER A 29 -13.18 1.60 -7.25
CA SER A 29 -12.68 1.71 -8.62
C SER A 29 -13.50 0.87 -9.60
N LEU A 30 -14.00 -0.29 -9.15
CA LEU A 30 -14.96 -1.11 -9.90
C LEU A 30 -16.27 -0.35 -10.15
N ILE A 31 -16.82 0.32 -9.13
CA ILE A 31 -18.02 1.16 -9.27
C ILE A 31 -17.79 2.32 -10.26
N GLY A 32 -16.54 2.82 -10.36
CA GLY A 32 -16.17 3.86 -11.32
C GLY A 32 -15.78 3.34 -12.70
N GLU A 33 -15.92 2.03 -12.97
CA GLU A 33 -15.60 1.37 -14.25
C GLU A 33 -14.12 1.52 -14.69
N TYR A 34 -13.20 1.72 -13.74
CA TYR A 34 -11.77 1.90 -14.01
C TYR A 34 -11.01 0.56 -14.06
N LEU A 35 -11.33 -0.28 -15.05
CA LEU A 35 -10.86 -1.69 -15.11
C LEU A 35 -9.34 -1.84 -15.11
N VAL A 36 -8.61 -1.01 -15.87
CA VAL A 36 -7.13 -1.07 -15.89
C VAL A 36 -6.54 -0.84 -14.50
N PHE A 37 -7.04 0.15 -13.76
CA PHE A 37 -6.63 0.44 -12.38
C PHE A 37 -7.01 -0.70 -11.43
N VAL A 38 -8.17 -1.31 -11.62
CA VAL A 38 -8.59 -2.50 -10.86
C VAL A 38 -7.65 -3.68 -11.11
N TYR A 39 -7.27 -3.95 -12.37
CA TYR A 39 -6.32 -5.02 -12.69
C TYR A 39 -4.95 -4.78 -12.06
N GLN A 40 -4.43 -3.54 -12.10
CA GLN A 40 -3.18 -3.17 -11.41
C GLN A 40 -3.23 -3.52 -9.91
N LEU A 41 -4.32 -3.17 -9.24
CA LEU A 41 -4.50 -3.45 -7.81
C LEU A 41 -4.66 -4.95 -7.51
N LEU A 42 -5.44 -5.69 -8.31
CA LEU A 42 -5.68 -7.11 -8.12
C LEU A 42 -4.41 -7.95 -8.37
N ILE A 43 -3.70 -7.67 -9.46
CA ILE A 43 -2.45 -8.35 -9.80
C ILE A 43 -1.42 -8.09 -8.69
N SER A 44 -1.27 -6.85 -8.24
CA SER A 44 -0.33 -6.52 -7.17
C SER A 44 -0.71 -7.15 -5.84
N LEU A 45 -2.00 -7.27 -5.54
CA LEU A 45 -2.47 -8.00 -4.37
C LEU A 45 -2.11 -9.49 -4.47
N ALA A 46 -2.30 -10.11 -5.63
CA ALA A 46 -1.90 -11.49 -5.86
C ALA A 46 -0.39 -11.68 -5.67
N VAL A 47 0.44 -10.78 -6.21
CA VAL A 47 1.90 -10.79 -6.02
C VAL A 47 2.26 -10.66 -4.55
N LEU A 48 1.62 -9.74 -3.81
CA LEU A 48 1.87 -9.57 -2.38
C LEU A 48 1.47 -10.81 -1.57
N ILE A 49 0.35 -11.47 -1.91
CA ILE A 49 -0.07 -12.73 -1.28
C ILE A 49 0.92 -13.86 -1.58
N ILE A 50 1.36 -14.02 -2.83
CA ILE A 50 2.38 -15.02 -3.18
C ILE A 50 3.69 -14.74 -2.43
N SER A 51 4.10 -13.47 -2.37
CA SER A 51 5.33 -13.07 -1.68
C SER A 51 5.31 -13.34 -0.18
N TYR A 52 4.13 -13.36 0.46
CA TYR A 52 3.97 -13.68 1.87
C TYR A 52 4.54 -15.07 2.22
N PHE A 53 4.38 -16.04 1.31
CA PHE A 53 4.89 -17.41 1.51
C PHE A 53 6.41 -17.52 1.34
N ILE A 54 7.02 -16.58 0.62
CA ILE A 54 8.45 -16.62 0.26
C ILE A 54 9.27 -15.76 1.22
N VAL A 55 8.83 -14.54 1.50
CA VAL A 55 9.59 -13.53 2.25
C VAL A 55 9.00 -13.30 3.62
N LYS A 56 9.51 -14.05 4.60
CA LYS A 56 9.13 -13.92 6.02
C LYS A 56 9.57 -12.58 6.62
N ASN A 57 8.83 -12.14 7.65
CA ASN A 57 9.07 -10.94 8.44
C ASN A 57 9.08 -9.65 7.60
N THR A 58 8.00 -9.46 6.85
CA THR A 58 7.77 -8.28 6.00
C THR A 58 6.61 -7.46 6.55
N ASN A 59 6.75 -6.14 6.54
CA ASN A 59 5.64 -5.27 6.86
C ASN A 59 4.69 -5.13 5.64
N HIS A 60 3.68 -5.99 5.58
CA HIS A 60 2.70 -6.00 4.48
C HIS A 60 1.79 -4.76 4.47
N HIS A 61 1.67 -4.03 5.59
CA HIS A 61 0.93 -2.77 5.60
C HIS A 61 1.64 -1.71 4.77
N ILE A 62 2.95 -1.55 4.98
CA ILE A 62 3.77 -0.64 4.18
C ILE A 62 3.79 -1.04 2.70
N ALA A 63 3.89 -2.35 2.41
CA ALA A 63 3.87 -2.85 1.05
C ALA A 63 2.56 -2.52 0.32
N ARG A 64 1.42 -2.83 0.93
CA ARG A 64 0.09 -2.53 0.36
C ARG A 64 -0.15 -1.04 0.21
N ALA A 65 0.19 -0.24 1.22
CA ALA A 65 0.05 1.21 1.15
C ALA A 65 0.91 1.82 0.05
N PHE A 66 2.11 1.28 -0.20
CA PHE A 66 2.95 1.72 -1.31
C PHE A 66 2.32 1.41 -2.66
N VAL A 67 1.74 0.22 -2.83
CA VAL A 67 1.01 -0.14 -4.06
C VAL A 67 -0.16 0.80 -4.30
N ILE A 68 -0.95 1.10 -3.25
CA ILE A 68 -2.05 2.08 -3.34
C ILE A 68 -1.51 3.45 -3.74
N LEU A 69 -0.45 3.94 -3.08
CA LEU A 69 0.20 5.20 -3.41
C LEU A 69 0.53 5.28 -4.90
N ILE A 70 1.25 4.29 -5.43
CA ILE A 70 1.71 4.31 -6.82
C ILE A 70 0.53 4.32 -7.78
N PHE A 71 -0.41 3.39 -7.66
CA PHE A 71 -1.47 3.29 -8.67
C PHE A 71 -2.55 4.35 -8.52
N THR A 72 -2.87 4.81 -7.30
CA THR A 72 -3.78 5.96 -7.17
C THR A 72 -3.15 7.23 -7.75
N SER A 73 -1.84 7.43 -7.59
CA SER A 73 -1.13 8.56 -8.20
C SER A 73 -1.14 8.47 -9.73
N LEU A 74 -0.88 7.28 -10.29
CA LEU A 74 -0.96 7.03 -11.74
C LEU A 74 -2.39 7.18 -12.28
N PHE A 75 -3.39 6.80 -11.49
CA PHE A 75 -4.80 6.90 -11.85
C PHE A 75 -5.27 8.36 -11.91
N TYR A 76 -5.01 9.14 -10.86
CA TYR A 76 -5.45 10.54 -10.80
C TYR A 76 -4.61 11.48 -11.67
N LYS A 77 -3.34 11.14 -11.94
CA LYS A 77 -2.39 11.97 -12.73
C LYS A 77 -2.29 13.41 -12.25
N ASP A 78 -2.51 13.62 -10.95
CA ASP A 78 -2.48 14.92 -10.32
C ASP A 78 -1.28 15.01 -9.34
N ASN A 79 -0.49 16.06 -9.48
CA ASN A 79 0.73 16.25 -8.69
C ASN A 79 0.42 16.52 -7.22
N PHE A 80 -0.66 17.26 -6.92
CA PHE A 80 -1.04 17.57 -5.55
C PHE A 80 -1.52 16.31 -4.83
N PHE A 81 -2.33 15.49 -5.50
CA PHE A 81 -2.74 14.18 -5.00
C PHE A 81 -1.53 13.27 -4.76
N THR A 82 -0.59 13.20 -5.70
CA THR A 82 0.61 12.36 -5.58
C THR A 82 1.47 12.80 -4.39
N PHE A 83 1.69 14.10 -4.22
CA PHE A 83 2.39 14.65 -3.06
C PHE A 83 1.69 14.30 -1.76
N PHE A 84 0.37 14.48 -1.70
CA PHE A 84 -0.45 14.15 -0.53
C PHE A 84 -0.37 12.67 -0.16
N ALA A 85 -0.55 11.78 -1.14
CA ALA A 85 -0.47 10.34 -0.93
C ALA A 85 0.94 9.90 -0.48
N ALA A 86 2.00 10.49 -1.08
CA ALA A 86 3.37 10.21 -0.68
C ALA A 86 3.64 10.64 0.76
N LEU A 87 3.11 11.81 1.16
CA LEU A 87 3.19 12.29 2.52
C LEU A 87 2.52 11.33 3.50
N LEU A 88 1.30 10.85 3.19
CA LEU A 88 0.60 9.84 4.02
C LEU A 88 1.42 8.55 4.17
N TRP A 89 2.02 8.07 3.08
CA TRP A 89 2.85 6.87 3.14
C TRP A 89 4.13 7.09 3.98
N ILE A 90 4.77 8.27 3.88
CA ILE A 90 5.89 8.64 4.76
C ILE A 90 5.44 8.70 6.23
N PHE A 91 4.27 9.26 6.52
CA PHE A 91 3.68 9.24 7.86
C PHE A 91 3.49 7.82 8.37
N MET A 92 3.03 6.89 7.54
CA MET A 92 2.92 5.47 7.91
C MET A 92 4.29 4.83 8.23
N ILE A 93 5.33 5.15 7.48
CA ILE A 93 6.70 4.69 7.81
C ILE A 93 7.14 5.24 9.17
N GLY A 94 6.89 6.52 9.43
CA GLY A 94 7.15 7.14 10.73
C GLY A 94 6.37 6.46 11.86
N ALA A 95 5.09 6.14 11.62
CA ALA A 95 4.24 5.40 12.55
C ALA A 95 4.77 3.99 12.83
N ALA A 96 5.24 3.27 11.80
CA ALA A 96 5.85 1.96 11.96
C ALA A 96 7.10 2.02 12.87
N PHE A 97 7.99 2.99 12.66
CA PHE A 97 9.14 3.18 13.55
C PHE A 97 8.73 3.55 14.99
N TYR A 98 7.72 4.40 15.16
CA TYR A 98 7.18 4.75 16.47
C TYR A 98 6.60 3.54 17.21
N MET A 99 5.93 2.65 16.48
CA MET A 99 5.40 1.38 16.99
C MET A 99 6.48 0.30 17.19
N LYS A 100 7.77 0.66 17.02
CA LYS A 100 8.93 -0.23 17.19
C LYS A 100 8.93 -1.42 16.22
N GLU A 101 8.34 -1.26 15.04
CA GLU A 101 8.50 -2.23 13.95
C GLU A 101 9.97 -2.39 13.55
N ASN A 102 10.34 -3.60 13.16
CA ASN A 102 11.73 -3.90 12.80
C ASN A 102 12.11 -3.15 11.50
N LYS A 103 13.23 -2.40 11.52
CA LYS A 103 13.72 -1.65 10.35
C LYS A 103 13.88 -2.54 9.10
N LYS A 104 14.34 -3.78 9.26
CA LYS A 104 14.46 -4.75 8.16
C LYS A 104 13.08 -5.17 7.61
N SER A 105 12.07 -5.29 8.49
CA SER A 105 10.69 -5.61 8.10
C SER A 105 10.06 -4.48 7.28
N ILE A 106 10.29 -3.23 7.69
CA ILE A 106 9.85 -2.03 6.95
C ILE A 106 10.53 -1.98 5.58
N PHE A 107 11.85 -2.11 5.54
CA PHE A 107 12.61 -2.09 4.28
C PHE A 107 12.14 -3.18 3.31
N LYS A 108 11.96 -4.42 3.78
CA LYS A 108 11.38 -5.51 2.98
C LYS A 108 9.97 -5.15 2.47
N GLY A 109 9.15 -4.50 3.30
CA GLY A 109 7.82 -4.03 2.90
C GLY A 109 7.88 -3.02 1.76
N ILE A 110 8.81 -2.07 1.79
CA ILE A 110 9.02 -1.09 0.71
C ILE A 110 9.46 -1.81 -0.57
N VAL A 111 10.45 -2.71 -0.48
CA VAL A 111 10.95 -3.46 -1.64
C VAL A 111 9.84 -4.32 -2.25
N LEU A 112 9.08 -5.05 -1.42
CA LEU A 112 7.98 -5.87 -1.92
C LEU A 112 6.83 -5.06 -2.50
N GLY A 113 6.50 -3.91 -1.90
CA GLY A 113 5.54 -2.98 -2.50
C GLY A 113 5.99 -2.50 -3.88
N THR A 114 7.28 -2.18 -4.03
CA THR A 114 7.86 -1.76 -5.31
C THR A 114 7.80 -2.86 -6.36
N VAL A 115 8.21 -4.08 -6.01
CA VAL A 115 8.14 -5.23 -6.91
C VAL A 115 6.68 -5.52 -7.30
N ALA A 116 5.77 -5.51 -6.34
CA ALA A 116 4.35 -5.73 -6.60
C ALA A 116 3.77 -4.66 -7.54
N ALA A 117 4.08 -3.38 -7.31
CA ALA A 117 3.62 -2.29 -8.17
C ALA A 117 4.20 -2.41 -9.60
N LEU A 118 5.47 -2.76 -9.75
CA LEU A 118 6.07 -2.98 -11.08
C LEU A 118 5.40 -4.15 -11.81
N VAL A 119 5.26 -5.30 -11.15
CA VAL A 119 4.62 -6.48 -11.75
C VAL A 119 3.16 -6.19 -12.09
N GLY A 120 2.43 -5.53 -11.20
CA GLY A 120 1.04 -5.12 -11.43
C GLY A 120 0.90 -4.16 -12.60
N TYR A 121 1.82 -3.20 -12.75
CA TYR A 121 1.85 -2.29 -13.89
C TYR A 121 2.03 -3.05 -15.20
N TYR A 122 3.11 -3.84 -15.33
CA TYR A 122 3.42 -4.53 -16.59
C TYR A 122 2.40 -5.58 -16.98
N LEU A 123 1.93 -6.40 -16.03
CA LEU A 123 0.92 -7.41 -16.34
C LEU A 123 -0.44 -6.80 -16.64
N SER A 124 -0.78 -5.64 -16.05
CA SER A 124 -2.04 -4.95 -16.39
C SER A 124 -2.07 -4.47 -17.84
N LEU A 125 -0.93 -4.11 -18.44
CA LEU A 125 -0.82 -3.71 -19.85
C LEU A 125 -1.03 -4.87 -20.83
N VAL A 126 -0.88 -6.11 -20.35
CA VAL A 126 -1.09 -7.32 -21.16
C VAL A 126 -2.55 -7.78 -21.10
N VAL A 127 -3.20 -7.55 -19.96
CA VAL A 127 -4.55 -8.07 -19.66
C VAL A 127 -5.66 -7.05 -19.92
N GLY A 128 -5.38 -5.76 -19.72
CA GLY A 128 -6.33 -4.65 -19.91
C GLY A 128 -5.99 -3.79 -21.11
#